data_AF-A0A2Z6QNC5-F1
#
_entry.id   AF-A0A2Z6QNC5-F1
#
_cell.length_a   1.000
_cell.length_b   1.000
_cell.length_c   1.000
_cell.angle_alpha   90.00
_cell.angle_beta   90.00
_cell.angle_gamma   90.00
#
_symmetry.space_group_name_H-M   'P 1'
#
loop_
_entity.id
_entity.type
_entity.pdbx_description
1 polymer ?
#
loop_
_entity_poly.entity_id
_entity_poly.type
_entity_poly.pdbx_seq_one_letter_code
_entity_poly.pdbx_strand_id
1 'polypeptide(L)'
;MREITNVTKFMGRTNQSDHIKIIDKGSYYALVGSQGGVQELSVTIDYRYPNPVAEENNSNFKRLEAGVICFGPHDPESIMHYSLGRYSCGQELQARSGTKGELVSGQREKLSKVDIRALNKLYPKKRETTSVMKSATFQGNSPRHLFYL
;
A
#
# COMPACT_ATOMS: atom_id res chain seq x y z
N MET A 1 12.63 -16.02 -2.20
CA MET A 1 11.58 -15.05 -1.81
C MET A 1 12.09 -13.68 -2.24
N ARG A 2 11.45 -12.99 -3.20
CA ARG A 2 11.87 -11.63 -3.62
C ARG A 2 11.09 -10.65 -2.74
N GLU A 3 11.80 -9.98 -1.84
CA GLU A 3 11.28 -9.04 -0.86
C GLU A 3 10.42 -7.96 -1.51
N ILE A 4 9.35 -7.56 -0.82
CA ILE A 4 8.69 -6.26 -1.05
C ILE A 4 9.81 -5.25 -1.13
N THR A 5 9.90 -4.50 -2.24
CA THR A 5 11.09 -3.67 -2.44
C THR A 5 11.25 -2.68 -1.29
N ASN A 6 12.49 -2.52 -0.83
CA ASN A 6 13.01 -1.65 0.25
C ASN A 6 12.56 -0.15 0.26
N VAL A 7 11.45 0.22 -0.37
CA VAL A 7 10.97 1.60 -0.55
C VAL A 7 10.04 2.03 0.57
N THR A 8 9.13 1.17 1.01
CA THR A 8 8.20 1.47 2.11
C THR A 8 8.77 0.95 3.41
N LYS A 9 8.99 1.84 4.37
CA LYS A 9 9.49 1.52 5.71
C LYS A 9 8.56 2.12 6.76
N PHE A 10 8.18 1.31 7.75
CA PHE A 10 7.53 1.82 8.95
C PHE A 10 8.61 2.27 9.94
N MET A 11 8.43 3.45 10.52
CA MET A 11 9.37 4.05 11.46
C MET A 11 8.61 4.54 12.68
N GLY A 12 9.25 4.52 13.85
CA GLY A 12 8.71 5.16 15.04
C GLY A 12 8.51 6.66 14.79
N ARG A 13 7.34 7.18 15.15
CA ARG A 13 7.04 8.61 15.01
C ARG A 13 7.90 9.42 15.99
N THR A 14 8.38 10.57 15.52
CA THR A 14 8.96 11.63 16.34
C THR A 14 8.08 12.89 16.25
N ASN A 15 8.31 13.74 15.27
CA ASN A 15 7.65 15.04 15.09
C ASN A 15 6.93 15.16 13.73
N GLN A 16 6.80 14.07 12.98
CA GLN A 16 6.08 14.06 11.71
C GLN A 16 4.62 14.49 11.95
N SER A 17 4.14 15.43 11.12
CA SER A 17 2.74 15.87 11.11
C SER A 17 1.83 14.72 10.67
N ASP A 18 2.26 14.04 9.61
CA ASP A 18 1.49 13.00 8.94
C ASP A 18 1.94 11.64 9.45
N HIS A 19 1.01 10.87 10.02
CA HIS A 19 1.33 9.56 10.58
C HIS A 19 0.09 8.69 10.77
N ILE A 20 0.33 7.39 10.82
CA ILE A 20 -0.68 6.39 11.17
C ILE A 20 -0.68 6.21 12.69
N LYS A 21 -1.86 6.26 13.31
CA LYS A 21 -2.11 5.96 14.72
C LYS A 21 -2.85 4.63 14.82
N ILE A 22 -2.17 3.61 15.34
CA ILE A 22 -2.77 2.28 15.57
C ILE A 22 -3.62 2.35 16.84
N ILE A 23 -4.88 1.96 16.75
CA ILE A 23 -5.84 1.99 17.85
C ILE A 23 -6.78 0.77 17.82
N ASP A 24 -7.28 0.36 18.97
CA ASP A 24 -8.36 -0.63 19.02
C ASP A 24 -9.71 0.09 19.12
N LYS A 25 -10.56 -0.09 18.09
CA LYS A 25 -11.96 0.37 18.08
C LYS A 25 -12.94 -0.80 17.87
N GLY A 26 -12.51 -2.04 18.13
CA GLY A 26 -13.33 -3.24 18.04
C GLY A 26 -13.60 -3.74 16.61
N SER A 27 -12.87 -3.24 15.61
CA SER A 27 -12.98 -3.70 14.21
C SER A 27 -11.68 -3.42 13.43
N TYR A 28 -11.62 -3.86 12.17
CA TYR A 28 -10.49 -3.67 11.27
C TYR A 28 -10.84 -2.72 10.15
N TYR A 29 -10.20 -1.55 10.11
CA TYR A 29 -10.32 -0.61 8.99
C TYR A 29 -9.18 0.40 8.97
N ALA A 30 -8.95 0.96 7.79
CA ALA A 30 -8.02 2.05 7.55
C ALA A 30 -8.56 2.94 6.43
N LEU A 31 -8.15 4.19 6.44
CA LEU A 31 -8.32 5.06 5.27
C LEU A 31 -7.32 4.65 4.17
N VAL A 32 -7.71 4.80 2.91
CA VAL A 32 -6.87 4.45 1.75
C VAL A 32 -5.95 5.63 1.40
N GLY A 33 -4.65 5.37 1.34
CA GLY A 33 -3.63 6.38 1.02
C GLY A 33 -3.40 7.41 2.12
N SER A 34 -2.48 8.36 1.86
CA SER A 34 -2.22 9.46 2.79
C SER A 34 -3.36 10.49 2.71
N GLN A 35 -3.91 10.84 3.88
CA GLN A 35 -4.94 11.87 4.02
C GLN A 35 -4.36 13.19 4.60
N GLY A 36 -3.06 13.21 4.93
CA GLY A 36 -2.44 14.26 5.73
C GLY A 36 -2.80 14.15 7.22
N GLY A 37 -1.93 14.67 8.09
CA GLY A 37 -2.16 14.68 9.54
C GLY A 37 -2.25 13.29 10.19
N VAL A 38 -3.03 13.21 11.27
CA VAL A 38 -3.24 11.95 12.02
C VAL A 38 -4.27 11.10 11.27
N GLN A 39 -3.88 9.90 10.86
CA GLN A 39 -4.78 8.91 10.28
C GLN A 39 -4.87 7.69 11.19
N GLU A 40 -6.09 7.27 11.52
CA GLU A 40 -6.29 6.09 12.36
C GLU A 40 -6.25 4.79 11.54
N LEU A 41 -5.59 3.79 12.12
CA LEU A 41 -5.62 2.40 11.69
C LEU A 41 -6.22 1.59 12.84
N SER A 42 -7.44 1.09 12.65
CA SER A 42 -8.09 0.27 13.67
C SER A 42 -7.68 -1.20 13.52
N VAL A 43 -7.13 -1.76 14.60
CA VAL A 43 -6.76 -3.16 14.72
C VAL A 43 -7.25 -3.64 16.08
N THR A 44 -8.02 -4.73 16.10
CA THR A 44 -8.51 -5.35 17.33
C THR A 44 -7.86 -6.72 17.54
N ILE A 45 -7.94 -7.26 18.75
CA ILE A 45 -7.39 -8.58 19.09
C ILE A 45 -8.28 -9.75 18.65
N ASP A 46 -9.46 -9.49 18.08
CA ASP A 46 -10.35 -10.56 17.58
C ASP A 46 -9.70 -11.24 16.36
N TYR A 47 -9.19 -12.46 16.54
CA TYR A 47 -8.56 -13.27 15.48
C TYR A 47 -9.49 -13.62 14.30
N ARG A 48 -10.77 -13.22 14.36
CA ARG A 48 -11.69 -13.31 13.23
C ARG A 48 -11.49 -12.10 12.32
N TYR A 49 -10.76 -12.32 11.22
CA TYR A 49 -10.79 -11.38 10.11
C TYR A 49 -12.25 -11.15 9.69
N PRO A 50 -12.70 -9.89 9.56
CA PRO A 50 -14.06 -9.61 9.21
C PRO A 50 -14.30 -10.12 7.79
N ASN A 51 -15.11 -11.17 7.69
CA ASN A 51 -15.75 -11.53 6.44
C ASN A 51 -16.90 -10.54 6.27
N PRO A 52 -16.81 -9.57 5.33
CA PRO A 52 -17.85 -8.57 5.15
C PRO A 52 -19.16 -9.28 4.80
N VAL A 53 -20.23 -9.02 5.53
CA VAL A 53 -21.53 -9.65 5.24
C VAL A 53 -21.99 -9.20 3.86
N ALA A 54 -22.09 -10.14 2.91
CA ALA A 54 -22.66 -9.87 1.60
C ALA A 54 -24.15 -9.60 1.76
N GLU A 55 -24.54 -8.34 1.90
CA GLU A 55 -25.94 -7.92 1.88
C GLU A 55 -26.19 -7.12 0.60
N GLU A 56 -27.44 -7.15 0.14
CA GLU A 56 -27.86 -6.32 -0.99
C GLU A 56 -27.54 -4.85 -0.69
N ASN A 57 -26.92 -4.15 -1.65
CA ASN A 57 -26.47 -2.75 -1.52
C ASN A 57 -25.30 -2.48 -0.56
N ASN A 58 -24.63 -3.50 -0.03
CA ASN A 58 -23.44 -3.28 0.80
C ASN A 58 -22.34 -2.52 0.02
N SER A 59 -21.91 -1.38 0.56
CA SER A 59 -20.91 -0.51 -0.05
C SER A 59 -19.55 -1.15 -0.26
N ASN A 60 -19.21 -2.21 0.49
CA ASN A 60 -17.96 -2.95 0.35
C ASN A 60 -17.86 -3.69 -0.99
N PHE A 61 -18.98 -4.00 -1.63
CA PHE A 61 -19.02 -4.68 -2.94
C PHE A 61 -19.31 -3.73 -4.10
N LYS A 62 -19.44 -2.42 -3.84
CA LYS A 62 -19.63 -1.43 -4.90
C LYS A 62 -18.32 -1.25 -5.67
N ARG A 63 -18.41 -1.35 -6.99
CA ARG A 63 -17.28 -1.06 -7.87
C ARG A 63 -16.96 0.43 -7.82
N LEU A 64 -15.68 0.76 -7.62
CA LEU A 64 -15.17 2.12 -7.74
C LEU A 64 -14.82 2.39 -9.21
N GLU A 65 -15.46 3.41 -9.81
CA GLU A 65 -15.24 3.79 -11.22
C GLU A 65 -14.30 5.00 -11.40
N ALA A 66 -14.09 5.80 -10.35
CA ALA A 66 -13.26 7.00 -10.40
C ALA A 66 -12.17 6.98 -9.33
N GLY A 67 -11.03 7.61 -9.61
CA GLY A 67 -9.90 7.71 -8.67
C GLY A 67 -9.14 6.39 -8.45
N VAL A 68 -9.36 5.37 -9.29
CA VAL A 68 -8.70 4.06 -9.20
C VAL A 68 -7.56 3.98 -10.21
N ILE A 69 -6.38 3.54 -9.75
CA ILE A 69 -5.24 3.24 -10.62
C ILE A 69 -5.12 1.72 -10.80
N CYS A 70 -5.15 1.25 -12.04
CA CYS A 70 -5.06 -0.17 -12.37
C CYS A 70 -3.63 -0.54 -12.80
N PHE A 71 -3.00 -1.49 -12.11
CA PHE A 71 -1.61 -1.91 -12.38
C PHE A 71 -1.46 -3.25 -13.10
N GLY A 72 -2.58 -3.91 -13.44
CA GLY A 72 -2.62 -5.22 -14.10
C GLY A 72 -4.03 -5.84 -14.10
N PRO A 73 -4.16 -7.09 -14.58
CA PRO A 73 -5.41 -7.83 -14.52
C PRO A 73 -5.85 -8.11 -13.07
N HIS A 74 -7.12 -8.48 -12.91
CA HIS A 74 -7.68 -8.90 -11.61
C HIS A 74 -6.89 -10.08 -11.02
N ASP A 75 -6.60 -10.02 -9.72
CA ASP A 75 -5.81 -11.03 -9.02
C ASP A 75 -6.63 -11.65 -7.87
N PRO A 76 -7.16 -12.88 -8.04
CA PRO A 76 -7.89 -13.60 -7.00
C PRO A 76 -7.04 -13.92 -5.77
N GLU A 77 -5.72 -14.03 -5.92
CA GLU A 77 -4.78 -14.32 -4.83
C GLU A 77 -4.33 -13.06 -4.08
N SER A 78 -4.80 -11.87 -4.47
CA SER A 78 -4.43 -10.62 -3.78
C SER A 78 -4.82 -10.68 -2.30
N ILE A 79 -3.97 -10.17 -1.42
CA ILE A 79 -4.27 -10.01 0.01
C ILE A 79 -5.53 -9.15 0.24
N MET A 80 -5.86 -8.30 -0.73
CA MET A 80 -7.00 -7.38 -0.70
C MET A 80 -8.29 -8.02 -1.24
N HIS A 81 -8.23 -9.21 -1.84
CA HIS A 81 -9.42 -9.89 -2.35
C HIS A 81 -10.21 -10.50 -1.19
N TYR A 82 -11.54 -10.33 -1.16
CA TYR A 82 -12.37 -11.00 -0.15
C TYR A 82 -12.48 -12.51 -0.42
N SER A 83 -12.69 -13.29 0.63
CA SER A 83 -12.98 -14.72 0.53
C SER A 83 -14.24 -14.97 -0.29
N LEU A 84 -14.33 -16.14 -0.92
CA LEU A 84 -15.59 -16.62 -1.48
C LEU A 84 -16.34 -17.41 -0.40
N GLY A 85 -17.64 -17.58 -0.58
CA GLY A 85 -18.45 -18.45 0.28
C GLY A 85 -19.69 -17.79 0.85
N ARG A 86 -20.32 -18.51 1.78
CA ARG A 86 -21.63 -18.18 2.35
C ARG A 86 -21.49 -17.22 3.52
N TYR A 87 -22.04 -16.03 3.39
CA TYR A 87 -22.09 -15.03 4.45
C TYR A 87 -23.30 -15.27 5.35
N SER A 88 -23.27 -14.71 6.58
CA SER A 88 -24.23 -14.98 7.65
C SER A 88 -25.70 -14.67 7.29
N CYS A 89 -25.94 -13.81 6.31
CA CYS A 89 -27.26 -13.50 5.75
C CYS A 89 -27.77 -14.50 4.70
N GLY A 90 -27.01 -15.56 4.40
CA GLY A 90 -27.35 -16.58 3.40
C GLY A 90 -26.95 -16.24 1.96
N GLN A 91 -26.44 -15.04 1.69
CA GLN A 91 -25.87 -14.70 0.38
C GLN A 91 -24.48 -15.32 0.22
N GLU A 92 -24.22 -15.91 -0.95
CA GLU A 92 -22.94 -16.50 -1.31
C GLU A 92 -22.23 -15.59 -2.31
N LEU A 93 -21.03 -15.10 -1.97
CA LEU A 93 -20.20 -14.48 -3.00
C LEU A 93 -19.64 -15.60 -3.88
N GLN A 94 -20.07 -15.56 -5.14
CA GLN A 94 -19.60 -16.49 -6.16
C GLN A 94 -18.60 -15.78 -7.08
N ALA A 95 -17.60 -16.53 -7.53
CA ALA A 95 -16.73 -16.05 -8.60
C ALA A 95 -17.55 -15.75 -9.87
N ARG A 96 -17.09 -14.81 -10.69
CA ARG A 96 -17.71 -14.58 -12.00
C ARG A 96 -17.63 -15.87 -12.84
N SER A 97 -18.70 -16.17 -13.57
CA SER A 97 -18.73 -17.29 -14.53
C SER A 97 -17.59 -17.14 -15.55
N GLY A 98 -16.76 -18.17 -15.71
CA GLY A 98 -15.63 -18.21 -16.65
C GLY A 98 -14.25 -18.45 -16.02
N THR A 99 -14.14 -18.39 -14.70
CA THR A 99 -12.88 -18.68 -14.00
C THR A 99 -12.72 -20.20 -13.79
N LYS A 100 -11.92 -20.85 -14.64
CA LYS A 100 -11.54 -22.27 -14.49
C LYS A 100 -10.45 -22.41 -13.43
N GLY A 101 -10.74 -23.12 -12.35
CA GLY A 101 -9.79 -23.47 -11.29
C GLY A 101 -10.37 -23.21 -9.91
N GLU A 102 -9.99 -24.04 -8.94
CA GLU A 102 -10.23 -23.81 -7.51
C GLU A 102 -9.49 -22.51 -7.13
N LEU A 103 -10.18 -21.38 -7.22
CA LEU A 103 -9.62 -20.09 -6.89
C LEU A 103 -9.43 -20.01 -5.38
N VAL A 104 -8.18 -20.03 -4.93
CA VAL A 104 -7.80 -19.69 -3.56
C VAL A 104 -7.98 -18.17 -3.40
N SER A 105 -9.23 -17.77 -3.17
CA SER A 105 -9.64 -16.38 -2.97
C SER A 105 -9.74 -16.07 -1.48
N GLY A 106 -9.30 -14.88 -1.06
CA GLY A 106 -9.40 -14.46 0.34
C GLY A 106 -8.24 -14.88 1.24
N GLN A 107 -7.10 -15.29 0.67
CA GLN A 107 -5.90 -15.57 1.46
C GLN A 107 -5.46 -14.31 2.24
N ARG A 108 -4.93 -14.50 3.46
CA ARG A 108 -4.45 -13.43 4.36
C ARG A 108 -3.01 -13.70 4.86
N GLU A 109 -2.26 -14.53 4.14
CA GLU A 109 -0.94 -14.99 4.58
C GLU A 109 0.19 -14.10 4.06
N LYS A 110 0.09 -13.66 2.80
CA LYS A 110 1.19 -12.92 2.13
C LYS A 110 0.69 -12.05 0.99
N LEU A 111 1.48 -11.05 0.61
CA LEU A 111 1.22 -10.30 -0.62
C LEU A 111 1.40 -11.20 -1.85
N SER A 112 0.50 -11.06 -2.82
CA SER A 112 0.63 -11.73 -4.10
C SER A 112 1.74 -11.12 -4.96
N LYS A 113 2.08 -11.78 -6.07
CA LYS A 113 3.02 -11.22 -7.06
C LYS A 113 2.48 -9.93 -7.70
N VAL A 114 1.17 -9.81 -7.85
CA VAL A 114 0.52 -8.62 -8.44
C VAL A 114 0.48 -7.49 -7.42
N ASP A 115 0.20 -7.77 -6.14
CA ASP A 115 0.26 -6.80 -5.04
C ASP A 115 1.64 -6.15 -4.96
N ILE A 116 2.70 -6.97 -4.92
CA ILE A 116 4.09 -6.49 -4.86
C ILE A 116 4.42 -5.63 -6.09
N ARG A 117 3.98 -6.05 -7.27
CA ARG A 117 4.21 -5.30 -8.51
C ARG A 117 3.48 -3.96 -8.51
N ALA A 118 2.24 -3.92 -8.04
CA ALA A 118 1.45 -2.70 -7.91
C ALA A 118 2.12 -1.72 -6.94
N LEU A 119 2.53 -2.19 -5.75
CA LEU A 119 3.24 -1.37 -4.77
C LEU A 119 4.54 -0.78 -5.34
N ASN A 120 5.36 -1.59 -6.03
CA ASN A 120 6.62 -1.12 -6.61
C ASN A 120 6.43 -0.10 -7.74
N LYS A 121 5.30 -0.16 -8.46
CA LYS A 121 4.94 0.83 -9.48
C LYS A 121 4.40 2.11 -8.86
N LEU A 122 3.60 1.99 -7.80
CA LEU A 122 2.99 3.12 -7.09
C LEU A 122 4.04 3.92 -6.29
N TYR A 123 5.00 3.23 -5.70
CA TYR A 123 6.10 3.81 -4.91
C TYR A 123 7.46 3.39 -5.50
N PRO A 124 7.87 3.97 -6.64
CA PRO A 124 9.16 3.64 -7.24
C PRO A 124 10.32 4.10 -6.36
N LYS A 125 11.41 3.32 -6.32
CA LYS A 125 12.67 3.78 -5.71
C LYS A 125 13.11 5.06 -6.39
N LYS A 126 13.39 6.11 -5.62
CA LYS A 126 14.15 7.25 -6.13
C LYS A 126 15.53 6.73 -6.56
N ARG A 127 15.91 6.98 -7.80
CA ARG A 127 17.30 6.77 -8.24
C ARG A 127 18.13 7.80 -7.50
N GLU A 128 19.14 7.37 -6.76
CA GLU A 128 20.17 8.29 -6.30
C GLU A 128 20.86 8.84 -7.55
N THR A 129 20.64 10.11 -7.84
CA THR A 129 21.52 10.84 -8.75
C THR A 129 22.84 11.00 -8.03
N THR A 130 23.78 10.09 -8.26
CA THR A 130 25.20 10.37 -8.07
C THR A 130 25.56 11.50 -9.02
N SER A 131 25.42 12.75 -8.54
CA SER A 131 26.21 13.85 -9.04
C SER A 131 27.65 13.45 -8.79
N VAL A 132 28.31 12.95 -9.83
CA VAL A 132 29.77 12.86 -9.83
C VAL A 132 30.25 14.30 -9.77
N MET A 133 30.44 14.81 -8.55
CA MET A 133 31.28 15.98 -8.34
C MET A 133 32.64 15.60 -8.90
N LYS A 134 32.94 16.06 -10.12
CA LYS A 134 34.31 16.15 -10.59
C LYS A 134 35.01 17.08 -9.61
N SER A 135 35.84 16.52 -8.73
CA SER A 135 36.80 17.29 -7.96
C SER A 135 37.75 17.95 -8.95
N ALA A 136 37.56 19.25 -9.20
CA ALA A 136 38.61 20.07 -9.79
C ALA A 136 39.63 20.34 -8.69
N THR A 137 40.80 19.74 -8.80
CA THR A 137 41.96 20.02 -7.95
C THR A 137 42.37 21.47 -8.17
N PHE A 138 42.11 22.35 -7.20
CA PHE A 138 42.63 23.72 -7.20
C PHE A 138 44.09 23.68 -6.75
N GLN A 139 45.03 23.70 -7.70
CA GLN A 139 46.41 24.06 -7.41
C GLN A 139 46.48 25.58 -7.23
N GLY A 140 46.75 25.99 -6.00
CA GLY A 140 46.89 27.39 -5.64
C GLY A 140 48.11 28.02 -6.32
N ASN A 141 47.91 29.26 -6.78
CA ASN A 141 48.83 30.36 -6.52
C ASN A 141 48.04 31.68 -6.55
N SER A 142 48.05 32.38 -5.42
CA SER A 142 47.57 33.76 -5.27
C SER A 142 48.48 34.72 -6.06
N PRO A 143 48.00 35.90 -6.52
CA PRO A 143 47.84 37.02 -5.59
C PRO A 143 46.58 37.86 -5.80
N ARG A 144 46.04 38.33 -4.66
CA ARG A 144 45.42 39.65 -4.40
C ARG A 144 44.49 40.20 -5.49
N HIS A 145 43.21 40.36 -5.15
CA HIS A 145 42.53 41.66 -5.17
C HIS A 145 41.25 41.58 -4.31
N LEU A 146 41.17 42.48 -3.32
CA LEU A 146 39.93 42.81 -2.63
C LEU A 146 38.95 43.39 -3.63
N PHE A 147 37.68 42.95 -3.61
CA PHE A 147 36.55 43.87 -3.79
C PHE A 147 35.37 43.41 -2.93
N TYR A 148 34.92 44.34 -2.08
CA TYR A 148 33.58 44.40 -1.50
C TYR A 148 32.59 44.82 -2.59
N LEU A 149 31.41 44.19 -2.63
CA LEU A 149 30.07 44.81 -2.62
C LEU A 149 29.07 43.75 -2.16
#